data_AF-A0A7C4TM42-F1
#
_entry.id   AF-A0A7C4TM42-F1
#
_cell.length_a   1.000
_cell.length_b   1.000
_cell.length_c   1.000
_cell.angle_alpha   90.00
_cell.angle_beta   90.00
_cell.angle_gamma   90.00
#
_symmetry.space_group_name_H-M   'P 1'
#
loop_
_entity.id
_entity.type
_entity.pdbx_description
1 polymer ?
#
loop_
_entity_poly.entity_id
_entity_poly.type
_entity_poly.pdbx_seq_one_letter_code
_entity_poly.pdbx_strand_id
1 'polypeptide(L)'
;MAGFSKQRAEEILETTIDDEILFQTAFTHRSYLNEHSEYKNPSNERLEFLGDAVLQLLSSEYLYNHFPEEPEGQLTNYRSAIVNTKSL
;
A
#
# COMPACT_ATOMS: atom_id res chain seq x y z
N MET A 1 -6.57 17.51 12.36
CA MET A 1 -5.28 16.89 11.99
C MET A 1 -4.60 17.79 10.97
N ALA A 2 -3.72 18.69 11.44
CA ALA A 2 -2.99 19.59 10.56
C ALA A 2 -1.65 18.94 10.22
N GLY A 3 -1.49 18.39 9.01
CA GLY A 3 -0.20 17.83 8.60
C GLY A 3 -0.19 17.05 7.29
N PHE A 4 -1.31 16.47 6.86
CA PHE A 4 -1.37 15.69 5.61
C PHE A 4 -2.48 16.23 4.70
N SER A 5 -2.11 16.61 3.48
CA SER A 5 -3.03 17.12 2.45
C SER A 5 -2.83 16.34 1.15
N LYS A 6 -3.87 16.29 0.32
CA LYS A 6 -3.82 15.71 -1.02
C LYS A 6 -2.65 16.26 -1.84
N GLN A 7 -2.48 17.58 -1.81
CA GLN A 7 -1.38 18.26 -2.50
C GLN A 7 -0.01 17.73 -2.07
N ARG A 8 0.18 17.48 -0.77
CA ARG A 8 1.44 16.92 -0.27
C ARG A 8 1.66 15.48 -0.74
N ALA A 9 0.59 14.69 -0.83
CA ALA A 9 0.67 13.33 -1.35
C ALA A 9 1.05 13.32 -2.84
N GLU A 10 0.43 14.19 -3.64
CA GLU A 10 0.71 14.35 -5.07
C GLU A 10 2.16 14.79 -5.34
N GLU A 11 2.70 15.69 -4.50
CA GLU A 11 4.12 16.08 -4.56
C GLU A 11 5.07 14.90 -4.29
N ILE A 12 4.77 14.05 -3.30
CA ILE A 12 5.63 12.91 -2.93
C ILE A 12 5.55 11.81 -3.98
N LEU A 13 4.36 11.57 -4.52
CA LEU A 13 4.11 10.52 -5.51
C LEU A 13 4.46 10.95 -6.94
N GLU A 14 4.80 12.22 -7.13
CA GLU A 14 5.07 12.83 -8.45
C GLU A 14 3.94 12.56 -9.46
N THR A 15 2.69 12.54 -8.98
CA THR A 15 1.50 12.24 -9.78
C THR A 15 0.27 12.95 -9.24
N THR A 16 -0.73 13.19 -10.09
CA THR A 16 -2.02 13.77 -9.69
C THR A 16 -2.99 12.67 -9.23
N ILE A 17 -3.82 12.97 -8.23
CA ILE A 17 -4.87 12.06 -7.74
C ILE A 17 -6.22 12.68 -8.09
N ASP A 18 -6.73 12.36 -9.28
CA ASP A 18 -7.97 12.97 -9.77
C ASP A 18 -9.20 12.53 -8.96
N ASP A 19 -9.19 11.32 -8.41
CA ASP A 19 -10.27 10.76 -7.62
C ASP A 19 -10.13 11.12 -6.13
N GLU A 20 -10.91 12.11 -5.70
CA GLU A 20 -10.96 12.56 -4.31
C GLU A 20 -11.47 11.48 -3.35
N ILE A 21 -12.38 10.62 -3.80
CA ILE A 21 -12.94 9.53 -2.99
C ILE A 21 -11.86 8.47 -2.79
N LEU A 22 -11.08 8.16 -3.83
CA LEU A 22 -9.95 7.25 -3.73
C LEU A 22 -8.92 7.76 -2.71
N PHE A 23 -8.55 9.04 -2.77
CA PHE A 23 -7.67 9.65 -1.79
C PHE A 23 -8.20 9.48 -0.36
N GLN A 24 -9.45 9.89 -0.13
CA GLN A 24 -10.07 9.78 1.20
C GLN A 24 -10.15 8.33 1.68
N THR A 25 -10.49 7.39 0.79
CA THR A 25 -10.56 5.96 1.09
C THR A 25 -9.19 5.41 1.50
N ALA A 26 -8.12 5.76 0.78
CA ALA A 26 -6.76 5.29 1.06
C ALA A 26 -6.27 5.67 2.47
N PHE A 27 -6.76 6.80 3.00
CA PHE A 27 -6.41 7.30 4.34
C PHE A 27 -7.49 7.05 5.41
N THR A 28 -8.54 6.29 5.10
CA THR A 28 -9.60 5.95 6.06
C THR A 28 -9.38 4.54 6.62
N HIS A 29 -8.98 4.44 7.88
CA HIS A 29 -8.88 3.15 8.59
C HIS A 29 -10.24 2.65 9.09
N ARG A 30 -10.44 1.33 9.20
CA ARG A 30 -11.70 0.74 9.70
C ARG A 30 -12.10 1.26 11.09
N SER A 31 -11.15 1.50 11.99
CA SER A 31 -11.46 2.03 13.33
C SER A 31 -12.16 3.40 13.27
N TYR A 32 -11.82 4.25 12.30
CA TYR A 32 -12.47 5.55 12.14
C TYR A 32 -13.96 5.39 11.78
N LEU A 33 -14.28 4.43 10.91
CA LEU A 33 -15.67 4.11 10.53
C LEU A 33 -16.49 3.59 11.69
N ASN A 34 -15.87 2.81 12.59
CA ASN A 34 -16.54 2.28 13.78
C ASN A 34 -16.98 3.39 14.74
N GLU A 35 -16.30 4.55 14.73
CA GLU A 35 -16.61 5.70 15.58
C GLU A 35 -17.51 6.74 14.90
N HIS A 36 -17.55 6.76 13.55
CA HIS A 36 -18.24 7.78 12.75
C HIS A 36 -19.17 7.13 11.73
N SER A 37 -20.32 6.63 12.21
CA SER A 37 -21.31 5.92 11.40
C SER A 37 -21.91 6.72 10.23
N GLU A 38 -21.81 8.05 10.27
CA GLU A 38 -22.26 8.98 9.24
C GLU A 38 -21.29 9.10 8.06
N TYR A 39 -20.04 8.68 8.22
CA TYR A 39 -19.04 8.74 7.17
C TYR A 39 -19.29 7.64 6.14
N LYS A 40 -19.49 8.03 4.88
CA LYS A 40 -20.02 7.13 3.84
C LYS A 40 -18.95 6.45 2.99
N ASN A 41 -17.71 6.93 3.02
CA ASN A 41 -16.66 6.32 2.21
C ASN A 41 -16.18 5.00 2.84
N PRO A 42 -15.74 4.03 2.03
CA PRO A 42 -15.21 2.78 2.53
C PRO A 42 -13.87 2.96 3.27
N SER A 43 -13.46 1.93 4.00
CA SER A 43 -12.11 1.82 4.58
C SER A 43 -11.08 1.51 3.49
N ASN A 44 -9.82 1.71 3.82
CA ASN A 44 -8.67 1.37 3.00
C ASN A 44 -8.45 -0.15 2.80
N GLU A 45 -9.14 -1.04 3.51
CA GLU A 45 -8.84 -2.48 3.53
C GLU A 45 -8.87 -3.15 2.15
N ARG A 46 -9.74 -2.70 1.24
CA ARG A 46 -9.75 -3.21 -0.14
C ARG A 46 -8.54 -2.72 -0.95
N LEU A 47 -8.08 -1.50 -0.68
CA LEU A 47 -6.88 -0.94 -1.29
C LEU A 47 -5.63 -1.59 -0.71
N GLU A 48 -5.61 -1.88 0.59
CA GLU A 48 -4.55 -2.65 1.26
C GLU A 48 -4.44 -4.05 0.65
N PHE A 49 -5.55 -4.78 0.53
CA PHE A 49 -5.59 -6.09 -0.12
C PHE A 49 -5.02 -6.05 -1.56
N LEU A 50 -5.36 -5.03 -2.33
CA LEU A 50 -4.82 -4.86 -3.68
C LEU A 50 -3.33 -4.47 -3.66
N GLY A 51 -2.95 -3.55 -2.77
CA GLY A 51 -1.60 -3.07 -2.60
C GLY A 51 -0.63 -4.18 -2.21
N ASP A 52 -1.05 -5.09 -1.32
CA ASP A 52 -0.28 -6.27 -0.94
C ASP A 52 0.04 -7.16 -2.13
N ALA A 53 -0.95 -7.41 -3.00
CA ALA A 53 -0.75 -8.20 -4.21
C ALA A 53 0.22 -7.50 -5.19
N VAL A 54 0.11 -6.17 -5.33
CA VAL A 54 1.02 -5.37 -6.17
C VAL A 54 2.46 -5.42 -5.62
N LEU A 55 2.66 -5.19 -4.32
CA LEU A 55 3.96 -5.27 -3.68
C LEU A 55 4.56 -6.67 -3.78
N GLN A 56 3.74 -7.71 -3.61
CA GLN A 56 4.16 -9.11 -3.77
C GLN A 56 4.63 -9.40 -5.20
N LEU A 57 3.91 -8.89 -6.21
CA LEU A 57 4.28 -9.05 -7.62
C LEU A 57 5.62 -8.35 -7.92
N LEU A 58 5.72 -7.05 -7.61
CA LEU A 58 6.90 -6.25 -7.92
C LEU A 58 8.16 -6.77 -7.21
N SER A 59 8.03 -7.14 -5.93
CA SER A 59 9.15 -7.73 -5.18
C SER A 59 9.55 -9.10 -5.72
N SER A 60 8.59 -9.95 -6.12
CA SER A 60 8.88 -11.25 -6.72
C SER A 60 9.57 -11.10 -8.08
N GLU A 61 9.09 -10.20 -8.93
CA GLU A 61 9.69 -9.91 -10.24
C GLU A 61 11.12 -9.37 -10.09
N TYR A 62 11.33 -8.41 -9.18
CA TYR A 62 12.66 -7.88 -8.91
C TYR A 62 13.63 -9.00 -8.48
N LEU A 63 13.23 -9.82 -7.50
CA LEU A 63 14.07 -10.89 -6.99
C LEU A 63 14.36 -11.97 -8.02
N TYR A 64 13.35 -12.37 -8.80
CA TYR A 64 13.49 -13.35 -9.88
C TYR A 64 14.53 -12.92 -10.92
N ASN A 65 14.50 -11.64 -11.32
CA ASN A 65 15.40 -11.12 -12.34
C ASN A 65 16.83 -10.86 -11.81
N HIS A 66 16.99 -10.48 -10.54
CA HIS A 66 18.30 -10.07 -9.99
C HIS A 66 19.06 -11.20 -9.28
N PHE A 67 18.39 -12.29 -8.92
CA PHE A 67 18.99 -13.43 -8.23
C PHE A 67 18.66 -14.77 -8.94
N PRO A 68 19.08 -14.94 -10.22
CA PRO A 68 18.67 -16.08 -11.04
C PRO A 68 19.18 -17.44 -10.57
N GLU A 69 20.27 -17.46 -9.79
CA GLU A 69 20.89 -18.69 -9.25
C GLU A 69 20.34 -19.08 -7.88
N GLU A 70 19.52 -18.23 -7.25
CA GLU A 70 18.98 -18.50 -5.92
C GLU A 70 17.76 -19.43 -6.01
N PRO A 71 17.64 -20.43 -5.12
CA PRO A 71 16.48 -21.31 -5.09
C PRO A 71 15.23 -20.57 -4.61
N GLU A 72 14.05 -21.07 -5.01
CA GLU A 72 12.74 -20.47 -4.66
C GLU A 72 12.60 -20.16 -3.17
N GLY A 73 13.04 -21.06 -2.28
CA GLY A 73 12.94 -20.85 -0.84
C GLY A 73 13.73 -19.63 -0.36
N GLN A 74 14.89 -19.36 -0.97
CA GLN A 74 15.71 -18.19 -0.63
C GLN A 74 15.07 -16.90 -1.15
N LEU A 75 14.52 -16.93 -2.37
CA LEU A 75 13.76 -15.80 -2.92
C LEU A 75 12.53 -15.49 -2.07
N THR A 76 11.82 -16.52 -1.58
CA THR A 76 10.68 -16.36 -0.68
C THR A 76 11.09 -15.73 0.66
N ASN A 77 12.26 -16.08 1.21
CA ASN A 77 12.80 -15.43 2.40
C ASN A 77 13.13 -13.95 2.16
N TYR A 78 13.79 -13.63 1.05
CA TYR A 78 14.09 -12.24 0.67
C TYR A 78 12.82 -11.42 0.48
N ARG A 79 11.84 -11.95 -0.26
CA ARG A 79 10.55 -11.30 -0.46
C ARG A 79 9.90 -10.97 0.87
N SER A 80 9.84 -11.94 1.78
CA SER A 80 9.24 -11.77 3.11
C SER A 80 9.95 -10.72 3.96
N ALA A 81 11.26 -10.51 3.76
CA ALA A 81 12.02 -9.46 4.44
C ALA A 81 11.73 -8.07 3.86
N ILE A 82 11.53 -7.97 2.53
CA ILE A 82 11.23 -6.72 1.83
C ILE A 82 9.81 -6.22 2.16
N VAL A 83 8.82 -7.10 2.14
CA VAL A 83 7.39 -6.75 2.28
C VAL A 83 6.86 -6.87 3.71
N ASN A 84 7.75 -6.98 4.72
CA ASN A 84 7.33 -7.16 6.11
C ASN A 84 6.65 -5.90 6.67
N THR A 85 5.53 -6.09 7.37
CA THR A 85 4.76 -5.02 8.04
C THR A 85 5.55 -4.26 9.12
N LYS A 86 6.70 -4.77 9.58
CA LYS A 86 7.62 -4.02 10.47
C LYS A 86 8.55 -3.05 9.72
N SER A 87 8.69 -3.22 8.42
CA SER A 87 9.53 -2.40 7.53
C SER A 87 8.72 -1.35 6.76
N LEU A 88 7.38 -1.47 6.75
CA LEU A 88 6.38 -0.54 6.21
C LEU A 88 5.80 0.31 7.35
#